data_AF-A0A523VV45-F1
#
_entry.id   AF-A0A523VV45-F1
#
_cell.length_a   1.000
_cell.length_b   1.000
_cell.length_c   1.000
_cell.angle_alpha   90.00
_cell.angle_beta   90.00
_cell.angle_gamma   90.00
#
_symmetry.space_group_name_H-M   'P 1'
#
loop_
_entity.id
_entity.type
_entity.pdbx_description
1 polymer ?
#
loop_
_entity_poly.entity_id
_entity_poly.type
_entity_poly.pdbx_seq_one_letter_code
_entity_poly.pdbx_strand_id
1 'polypeptide(L)'
;MKNKEIKRVVREGYARVAKETSSCCARAASCCGDANLAQDTSKKIGYTEGDLKAVPEGANLGLGCGNPVALASLKEGEIVLDLGSGGGFDCFLAANKVGREGKVIGVDMTSEMIEKAREN
;
A
#
# COMPACT_ATOMS: atom_id res chain seq x y z
N MET A 1 2.82 -27.00 12.47
CA MET A 1 3.06 -25.63 12.99
C MET A 1 1.73 -25.03 13.43
N LYS A 2 1.64 -24.52 14.67
CA LYS A 2 0.36 -24.04 15.23
C LYS A 2 -0.03 -22.73 14.54
N ASN A 3 -1.25 -22.61 14.00
CA ASN A 3 -1.77 -21.45 13.24
C ASN A 3 -1.37 -20.06 13.80
N LYS A 4 -1.30 -19.92 15.14
CA LYS A 4 -0.84 -18.71 15.83
C LYS A 4 0.59 -18.28 15.47
N GLU A 5 1.49 -19.23 15.27
CA GLU A 5 2.89 -18.98 14.94
C GLU A 5 3.06 -18.44 13.52
N ILE A 6 2.33 -19.00 12.55
CA ILE A 6 2.32 -18.51 11.17
C ILE A 6 1.81 -17.06 11.13
N LYS A 7 0.68 -16.78 11.78
CA LYS A 7 0.13 -15.41 11.87
C LYS A 7 1.11 -14.42 12.50
N ARG A 8 1.83 -14.86 13.53
CA ARG A 8 2.86 -14.05 14.18
C ARG A 8 3.99 -13.71 13.19
N VAL A 9 4.56 -14.70 12.51
CA VAL A 9 5.66 -14.50 11.57
C VAL A 9 5.25 -13.60 10.40
N VAL A 10 4.03 -13.78 9.86
CA VAL A 10 3.50 -12.91 8.80
C VAL A 10 3.36 -11.47 9.31
N ARG A 11 2.79 -11.27 10.50
CA ARG A 11 2.65 -9.95 11.10
C ARG A 11 4.01 -9.27 11.32
N GLU A 12 4.99 -9.99 11.85
CA GLU A 12 6.35 -9.49 12.06
C GLU A 12 7.03 -9.10 10.74
N GLY A 13 6.78 -9.85 9.66
CA GLY A 13 7.28 -9.53 8.32
C GLY A 13 6.75 -8.19 7.81
N TYR A 14 5.43 -8.01 7.81
CA TYR A 14 4.82 -6.74 7.35
C TYR A 14 5.18 -5.56 8.26
N ALA A 15 5.21 -5.76 9.59
CA ALA A 15 5.62 -4.72 10.54
C ALA A 15 7.05 -4.21 10.27
N ARG A 16 7.96 -5.10 9.85
CA ARG A 16 9.32 -4.71 9.48
C ARG A 16 9.35 -3.80 8.25
N VAL A 17 8.59 -4.14 7.22
CA VAL A 17 8.51 -3.35 5.97
C VAL A 17 7.90 -1.96 6.20
N ALA A 18 7.01 -1.81 7.17
CA ALA A 18 6.47 -0.49 7.52
C ALA A 18 7.52 0.42 8.17
N LYS A 19 8.48 -0.15 8.92
CA LYS A 19 9.56 0.59 9.62
C LYS A 19 10.77 0.83 8.72
N GLU A 20 11.07 -0.11 7.83
CA GLU A 20 12.21 -0.05 6.93
C GLU A 20 11.78 0.50 5.56
N THR A 21 12.52 1.43 4.97
CA THR A 21 12.25 1.94 3.61
C THR A 21 12.54 0.91 2.49
N SER A 22 12.67 -0.38 2.83
CA SER A 22 13.04 -1.45 1.91
C SER A 22 11.85 -2.34 1.56
N SER A 23 11.59 -2.51 0.26
CA SER A 23 10.51 -3.36 -0.25
C SER A 23 10.71 -4.84 0.14
N CYS A 24 9.63 -5.53 0.51
CA CYS A 24 9.64 -6.93 0.96
C CYS A 24 10.15 -7.94 -0.08
N CYS A 25 10.17 -7.57 -1.36
CA CYS A 25 10.58 -8.43 -2.48
C CYS A 25 12.05 -8.24 -2.90
N ALA A 26 12.84 -7.45 -2.16
CA ALA A 26 14.25 -7.25 -2.46
C ALA A 26 15.08 -8.50 -2.08
N ARG A 27 15.27 -9.41 -3.05
CA ARG A 27 16.47 -10.24 -3.06
C ARG A 27 17.68 -9.32 -3.03
N ALA A 28 18.71 -9.67 -2.26
CA ALA A 28 19.99 -8.97 -2.21
C ALA A 28 20.51 -8.70 -3.64
N ALA A 29 20.37 -7.47 -4.11
CA ALA A 29 20.93 -7.01 -5.38
C ALA A 29 22.06 -6.03 -5.07
N SER A 30 23.28 -6.58 -5.10
CA SER A 30 24.52 -5.97 -5.56
C SER A 30 24.52 -4.45 -5.76
N CYS A 31 25.19 -3.74 -4.84
CA CYS A 31 26.04 -2.55 -4.97
C CYS A 31 25.78 -1.40 -5.99
N CYS A 32 24.82 -1.44 -6.91
CA CYS A 32 24.48 -0.39 -7.89
C CYS A 32 23.07 -0.62 -8.48
N GLY A 33 22.07 0.21 -8.12
CA GLY A 33 20.69 0.24 -8.67
C GLY A 33 19.61 -0.14 -7.65
N ASP A 34 18.47 0.54 -7.47
CA ASP A 34 17.78 1.56 -8.26
C ASP A 34 16.84 2.33 -7.32
N ALA A 35 16.73 3.66 -7.45
CA ALA A 35 16.11 4.53 -6.45
C ALA A 35 14.56 4.47 -6.40
N ASN A 36 13.90 3.57 -7.17
CA ASN A 36 12.44 3.60 -7.33
C ASN A 36 11.77 2.21 -7.50
N LEU A 37 12.30 1.16 -6.87
CA LEU A 37 11.77 -0.20 -7.01
C LEU A 37 10.25 -0.33 -6.72
N ALA A 38 9.75 0.43 -5.73
CA ALA A 38 8.32 0.47 -5.38
C ALA A 38 7.47 1.12 -6.48
N GLN A 39 7.96 2.22 -7.08
CA GLN A 39 7.30 2.88 -8.19
C GLN A 39 7.29 1.99 -9.44
N ASP A 40 8.40 1.34 -9.75
CA ASP A 40 8.49 0.44 -10.90
C ASP A 40 7.55 -0.76 -10.78
N THR A 41 7.47 -1.33 -9.58
CA THR A 41 6.50 -2.40 -9.29
C THR A 41 5.07 -1.92 -9.52
N SER A 42 4.77 -0.71 -9.05
CA SER A 42 3.44 -0.09 -9.19
C SER A 42 3.08 0.19 -10.66
N LYS A 43 4.01 0.73 -11.44
CA LYS A 43 3.80 0.94 -12.89
C LYS A 43 3.52 -0.37 -13.62
N LYS A 44 4.24 -1.45 -13.27
CA LYS A 44 4.04 -2.78 -13.87
C LYS A 44 2.66 -3.38 -13.59
N ILE A 45 2.05 -3.05 -12.44
CA ILE A 45 0.71 -3.52 -12.07
C ILE A 45 -0.41 -2.55 -12.46
N GLY A 46 -0.08 -1.51 -13.24
CA GLY A 46 -1.06 -0.66 -13.92
C GLY A 46 -1.37 0.67 -13.24
N TYR A 47 -0.56 1.14 -12.29
CA TYR A 47 -0.66 2.52 -11.79
C TYR A 47 0.01 3.50 -12.74
N THR A 48 -0.63 4.64 -12.96
CA THR A 48 -0.09 5.72 -13.78
C THR A 48 0.88 6.59 -12.99
N GLU A 49 1.66 7.42 -13.67
CA GLU A 49 2.48 8.43 -12.99
C GLU A 49 1.64 9.47 -12.25
N GLY A 50 0.41 9.71 -12.72
CA GLY A 50 -0.56 10.57 -12.04
C GLY A 50 -0.95 9.97 -10.69
N ASP A 51 -1.23 8.67 -10.64
CA ASP A 51 -1.58 7.96 -9.40
C ASP A 51 -0.44 8.03 -8.39
N LEU A 52 0.80 7.78 -8.84
CA LEU A 52 1.99 7.82 -7.96
C LEU A 52 2.25 9.22 -7.36
N LYS A 53 1.88 10.28 -8.08
CA LYS A 53 2.01 11.67 -7.61
C LYS A 53 0.83 12.14 -6.78
N ALA A 54 -0.31 11.45 -6.86
CA ALA A 54 -1.56 11.83 -6.19
C ALA A 54 -1.66 11.32 -4.74
N VAL A 55 -0.63 10.61 -4.26
CA VAL A 55 -0.57 10.04 -2.92
C VAL A 55 0.61 10.60 -2.11
N PRO A 56 0.56 10.57 -0.78
CA PRO A 56 1.70 10.95 0.07
C PRO A 56 2.94 10.09 -0.18
N GLU A 57 4.12 10.71 -0.03
CA GLU A 57 5.38 10.00 -0.04
C GLU A 57 5.43 8.98 1.12
N GLY A 58 5.80 7.74 0.82
CA GLY A 58 5.81 6.66 1.83
C GLY A 58 4.50 5.87 1.96
N ALA A 59 3.44 6.26 1.26
CA ALA A 59 2.24 5.42 1.13
C ALA A 59 2.50 4.19 0.25
N ASN A 60 3.31 4.35 -0.80
CA ASN A 60 3.67 3.27 -1.72
C ASN A 60 4.88 2.47 -1.23
N LEU A 61 4.63 1.28 -0.67
CA LEU A 61 5.67 0.36 -0.19
C LEU A 61 6.07 -0.73 -1.20
N GLY A 62 5.49 -0.70 -2.42
CA GLY A 62 5.81 -1.65 -3.48
C GLY A 62 5.37 -3.09 -3.21
N LEU A 63 4.35 -3.30 -2.36
CA LEU A 63 3.85 -4.62 -1.96
C LEU A 63 2.59 -5.06 -2.73
N GLY A 64 2.02 -4.18 -3.55
CA GLY A 64 0.78 -4.44 -4.29
C GLY A 64 0.97 -5.45 -5.42
N CYS A 65 -0.08 -6.21 -5.71
CA CYS A 65 -0.11 -7.16 -6.82
C CYS A 65 -1.13 -6.77 -7.93
N GLY A 66 -1.81 -5.64 -7.80
CA GLY A 66 -2.79 -5.14 -8.75
C GLY A 66 -3.19 -3.68 -8.49
N ASN A 67 -4.08 -3.16 -9.34
CA ASN A 67 -4.66 -1.82 -9.23
C ASN A 67 -6.19 -1.90 -9.01
N PRO A 68 -6.66 -2.04 -7.76
CA PRO A 68 -8.09 -2.18 -7.47
C PRO A 68 -8.86 -0.90 -7.78
N VAL A 69 -8.25 0.28 -7.62
CA VAL A 69 -8.91 1.58 -7.89
C VAL A 69 -9.27 1.73 -9.36
N ALA A 70 -8.41 1.27 -10.28
CA ALA A 70 -8.70 1.28 -11.72
C ALA A 70 -9.83 0.32 -12.10
N LEU A 71 -10.03 -0.77 -11.35
CA LEU A 71 -11.02 -1.80 -11.65
C LEU A 71 -12.38 -1.55 -10.99
N ALA A 72 -12.40 -0.93 -9.81
CA ALA A 72 -13.60 -0.80 -8.97
C ALA A 72 -14.63 0.20 -9.50
N SER A 73 -14.32 1.01 -10.52
CA SER A 73 -15.22 2.02 -11.11
C SER A 73 -15.88 2.91 -10.06
N LEU A 74 -15.10 3.32 -9.05
CA LEU A 74 -15.57 4.06 -7.88
C LEU A 74 -16.31 5.35 -8.28
N LYS A 75 -17.38 5.65 -7.55
CA LYS A 75 -18.22 6.83 -7.77
C LYS A 75 -18.15 7.79 -6.59
N GLU A 76 -18.43 9.05 -6.89
CA GLU A 76 -18.55 10.10 -5.87
C GLU A 76 -19.62 9.73 -4.82
N GLY A 77 -19.31 9.95 -3.54
CA GLY A 77 -20.18 9.63 -2.42
C GLY A 77 -20.12 8.18 -1.94
N GLU A 78 -19.38 7.28 -2.61
CA GLU A 78 -19.29 5.88 -2.17
C GLU A 78 -18.46 5.71 -0.89
N ILE A 79 -18.80 4.65 -0.14
CA ILE A 79 -18.03 4.18 1.01
C ILE A 79 -17.21 2.97 0.59
N VAL A 80 -15.89 3.07 0.71
CA VAL A 80 -14.93 2.04 0.29
C VAL A 80 -14.25 1.44 1.51
N LEU A 81 -14.11 0.11 1.52
CA LEU A 81 -13.34 -0.64 2.49
C LEU A 81 -12.15 -1.29 1.80
N ASP A 82 -10.94 -0.93 2.21
CA ASP A 82 -9.69 -1.51 1.73
C ASP A 82 -9.13 -2.49 2.76
N LEU A 83 -8.91 -3.75 2.34
CA LEU A 83 -8.48 -4.85 3.20
C LEU A 83 -7.01 -5.20 2.93
N GLY A 84 -6.14 -4.90 3.89
CA GLY A 84 -4.69 -4.92 3.72
C GLY A 84 -4.17 -3.60 3.18
N SER A 85 -4.67 -2.48 3.70
CA SER A 85 -4.42 -1.14 3.15
C SER A 85 -2.96 -0.68 3.25
N GLY A 86 -2.13 -1.35 4.04
CA GLY A 86 -0.72 -1.01 4.22
C GLY A 86 -0.53 0.45 4.63
N GLY A 87 0.41 1.14 3.98
CA GLY A 87 0.65 2.58 4.14
C GLY A 87 -0.43 3.49 3.53
N GLY A 88 -1.53 2.94 3.01
CA GLY A 88 -2.69 3.68 2.55
C GLY A 88 -2.72 4.03 1.06
N PHE A 89 -1.82 3.47 0.24
CA PHE A 89 -1.70 3.82 -1.19
C PHE A 89 -3.04 3.80 -1.94
N ASP A 90 -3.75 2.67 -1.90
CA ASP A 90 -5.06 2.52 -2.53
C ASP A 90 -6.14 3.33 -1.83
N CYS A 91 -6.08 3.47 -0.50
CA CYS A 91 -6.99 4.32 0.25
C CYS A 91 -6.96 5.78 -0.23
N PHE A 92 -5.77 6.36 -0.43
CA PHE A 92 -5.62 7.74 -0.88
C PHE A 92 -6.10 7.92 -2.32
N LEU A 93 -5.79 6.97 -3.21
CA LEU A 93 -6.29 6.98 -4.58
C LEU A 93 -7.83 6.86 -4.62
N ALA A 94 -8.40 5.97 -3.82
CA ALA A 94 -9.85 5.82 -3.70
C ALA A 94 -10.50 7.08 -3.13
N ALA A 95 -9.88 7.74 -2.15
CA ALA A 95 -10.40 8.98 -1.55
C ALA A 95 -10.54 10.10 -2.60
N ASN A 96 -9.58 10.20 -3.52
CA ASN A 96 -9.64 11.14 -4.64
C ASN A 96 -10.80 10.82 -5.62
N LYS A 97 -11.21 9.56 -5.75
CA LYS A 97 -12.32 9.14 -6.63
C LYS A 97 -13.69 9.34 -6.00
N VAL A 98 -13.85 9.00 -4.72
CA VAL A 98 -15.14 9.08 -4.03
C VAL A 98 -15.48 10.50 -3.55
N GLY A 99 -14.51 11.40 -3.55
CA GLY A 99 -14.73 12.82 -3.27
C GLY A 99 -15.10 13.10 -1.82
N ARG A 100 -15.51 14.35 -1.55
CA ARG A 100 -15.73 14.87 -0.18
C ARG A 100 -16.93 14.25 0.52
N GLU A 101 -17.92 13.82 -0.25
CA GLU A 101 -19.13 13.16 0.26
C GLU A 101 -18.92 11.65 0.46
N GLY A 102 -17.83 11.10 -0.08
CA GLY A 102 -17.45 9.70 0.08
C GLY A 102 -16.64 9.44 1.34
N LYS A 103 -16.34 8.16 1.58
CA LYS A 103 -15.51 7.75 2.71
C LYS A 103 -14.68 6.52 2.37
N VAL A 104 -13.42 6.53 2.77
CA VAL A 104 -12.54 5.36 2.63
C VAL A 104 -12.09 4.87 3.99
N ILE A 105 -12.17 3.56 4.21
CA ILE A 105 -11.81 2.89 5.44
C ILE A 105 -10.71 1.87 5.10
N GLY A 106 -9.48 2.14 5.55
CA GLY A 106 -8.38 1.18 5.46
C GLY A 106 -8.36 0.27 6.69
N VAL A 107 -8.19 -1.04 6.46
CA VAL A 107 -7.96 -2.04 7.51
C VAL A 107 -6.65 -2.75 7.23
N ASP A 108 -5.73 -2.73 8.19
CA ASP A 108 -4.50 -3.51 8.16
C ASP A 108 -4.33 -4.32 9.45
N MET A 109 -3.51 -5.36 9.40
CA MET A 109 -3.24 -6.24 10.53
C MET A 109 -2.15 -5.70 11.48
N THR A 110 -1.27 -4.83 10.99
CA THR A 110 -0.12 -4.34 11.75
C THR A 110 -0.31 -2.90 12.22
N SER A 111 0.01 -2.64 13.49
CA SER A 111 -0.05 -1.28 14.05
C SER A 111 0.88 -0.32 13.29
N GLU A 112 2.04 -0.82 12.88
CA GLU A 112 3.03 -0.05 12.12
C GLU A 112 2.51 0.44 10.76
N MET A 113 1.81 -0.39 9.99
CA MET A 113 1.21 0.04 8.72
C MET A 113 0.13 1.10 8.97
N ILE A 114 -0.69 0.90 10.00
CA ILE A 114 -1.75 1.83 10.38
C ILE A 114 -1.17 3.17 10.83
N GLU A 115 -0.11 3.17 11.63
CA GLU A 115 0.60 4.37 12.08
C GLU A 115 1.20 5.11 10.89
N LYS A 116 1.95 4.41 10.03
CA LYS A 116 2.50 5.00 8.80
C LYS A 116 1.42 5.59 7.89
N ALA A 117 0.29 4.90 7.71
CA ALA A 117 -0.82 5.42 6.91
C ALA A 117 -1.48 6.67 7.51
N ARG A 118 -1.43 6.85 8.84
CA ARG A 118 -1.95 8.04 9.54
C ARG A 118 -0.98 9.22 9.55
N GLU A 119 0.32 8.96 9.41
CA GLU A 119 1.36 9.99 9.31
C GLU A 119 1.44 10.62 7.91
N ASN A 120 0.97 9.89 6.89
CA ASN A 120 0.85 10.31 5.50
C ASN A 120 -0.29 11.33 5.29
#